data_AF-A0A2J4YQ51-F1
#
_entry.id   AF-A0A2J4YQ51-F1
#
_cell.length_a   1.000
_cell.length_b   1.000
_cell.length_c   1.000
_cell.angle_alpha   90.00
_cell.angle_beta   90.00
_cell.angle_gamma   90.00
#
_symmetry.space_group_name_H-M   'P 1'
#
loop_
_entity.id
_entity.type
_entity.pdbx_description
1 polymer ?
#
loop_
_entity_poly.entity_id
_entity_poly.type
_entity_poly.pdbx_seq_one_letter_code
_entity_poly.pdbx_strand_id
1 'polypeptide(L)'
;MRFSRFIIGLTAGIALSAQAANIDEYINQLPAGANLAFMAQKVGSPTPEIDYHSQQMALPASTQKVITALAALLQLGPDFRFTTTLETKGSLDGGVLKGDLIARFGGDPTLRRQDIRNMVATLKKAGVQRIEGNVLIDTSIFASHDKAPGWPWNDMTQCFSAPPAAAIVDRNCFSVSLYSAQKPGDLAFIRVASYYPVTMFSQVRTLPRGSSEAQYCELDVVPGDLNRYTLTGCLPQRSEPLPLAFAIQDGASYAGAILKAELTDADITWSGTLLRQTLANDPGTVLASTQSAPLHDLLRIMLKKSDNMIADTVFRTIGHARFSVPGTWRAGSDAVRQILRQQAGVDLGNTIIADGSGLSRHNLIAPATMMQVLQYIAQ
;
A
#
# COMPACT_ATOMS: atom_id res chain seq x y z
N MET A 1 12.56 39.83 80.69
CA MET A 1 13.26 39.14 79.59
C MET A 1 13.01 37.64 79.68
N ARG A 2 12.04 37.09 78.93
CA ARG A 2 11.96 35.64 78.65
C ARG A 2 11.36 35.44 77.26
N PHE A 3 12.03 34.58 76.51
CA PHE A 3 12.04 34.49 75.05
C PHE A 3 10.77 33.89 74.45
N SER A 4 10.30 34.50 73.36
CA SER A 4 9.35 33.91 72.42
C SER A 4 10.09 32.86 71.58
N ARG A 5 9.66 31.59 71.62
CA ARG A 5 10.22 30.52 70.79
C ARG A 5 9.39 30.40 69.52
N PHE A 6 9.90 30.92 68.41
CA PHE A 6 9.45 30.57 67.07
C PHE A 6 9.94 29.16 66.74
N ILE A 7 9.03 28.22 66.53
CA ILE A 7 9.33 26.93 65.92
C ILE A 7 9.10 27.08 64.42
N ILE A 8 10.19 27.21 63.65
CA ILE A 8 10.16 27.11 62.19
C ILE A 8 10.23 25.62 61.86
N GLY A 9 9.08 25.03 61.52
CA GLY A 9 9.03 23.66 61.00
C GLY A 9 9.55 23.63 59.57
N LEU A 10 10.76 23.07 59.39
CA LEU A 10 11.30 22.75 58.08
C LEU A 10 10.55 21.53 57.53
N THR A 11 9.53 21.74 56.69
CA THR A 11 8.95 20.66 55.89
C THR A 11 9.92 20.32 54.76
N ALA A 12 10.80 19.34 55.00
CA ALA A 12 11.58 18.71 53.95
C ALA A 12 10.62 17.87 53.09
N GLY A 13 10.19 18.44 51.95
CA GLY A 13 9.49 17.69 50.91
C GLY A 13 10.46 16.67 50.32
N ILE A 14 10.29 15.40 50.67
CA ILE A 14 10.98 14.30 49.98
C ILE A 14 10.36 14.22 48.59
N ALA A 15 11.00 14.87 47.61
CA ALA A 15 10.71 14.63 46.22
C ALA A 15 11.22 13.21 45.89
N LEU A 16 10.31 12.24 45.87
CA LEU A 16 10.56 10.96 45.22
C LEU A 16 10.70 11.22 43.73
N SER A 17 11.92 11.53 43.29
CA SER A 17 12.28 11.45 41.88
C SER A 17 12.22 9.98 41.50
N ALA A 18 11.16 9.57 40.80
CA ALA A 18 11.17 8.31 40.06
C ALA A 18 12.42 8.34 39.19
N GLN A 19 13.35 7.41 39.42
CA GLN A 19 14.50 7.24 38.53
C GLN A 19 13.93 6.84 37.18
N ALA A 20 14.08 7.72 36.19
CA ALA A 20 13.84 7.39 34.80
C ALA A 20 14.56 6.07 34.48
N ALA A 21 13.87 5.16 33.78
CA ALA A 21 14.42 3.84 33.48
C ALA A 21 15.81 3.98 32.82
N ASN A 22 16.79 3.18 33.28
CA ASN A 22 18.17 3.26 32.81
C ASN A 22 18.29 2.68 31.40
N ILE A 23 18.04 3.50 30.38
CA ILE A 23 18.13 3.08 28.97
C ILE A 23 19.48 2.46 28.64
N ASP A 24 20.58 2.96 29.21
CA ASP A 24 21.94 2.47 28.94
C ASP A 24 22.11 0.99 29.31
N GLU A 25 21.43 0.53 30.38
CA GLU A 25 21.46 -0.87 30.79
C GLU A 25 20.73 -1.78 29.78
N TYR A 26 19.63 -1.29 29.20
CA TYR A 26 18.87 -2.04 28.20
C TYR A 26 19.57 -2.08 26.84
N ILE A 27 20.31 -1.03 26.48
CA ILE A 27 21.11 -0.99 25.24
C ILE A 27 22.14 -2.13 25.21
N ASN A 28 22.70 -2.50 26.36
CA ASN A 28 23.66 -3.62 26.47
C ASN A 28 23.04 -4.99 26.13
N GLN A 29 21.71 -5.10 26.08
CA GLN A 29 21.02 -6.31 25.64
C GLN A 29 20.87 -6.37 24.10
N LEU A 30 21.14 -5.28 23.40
CA LEU A 30 21.06 -5.20 21.94
C LEU A 30 22.36 -5.69 21.29
N PRO A 31 22.29 -6.17 20.03
CA PRO A 31 23.50 -6.50 19.27
C PRO A 31 24.44 -5.31 19.15
N ALA A 32 25.75 -5.58 19.17
CA ALA A 32 26.77 -4.57 18.95
C ALA A 32 26.53 -3.82 17.62
N GLY A 33 26.59 -2.49 17.66
CA GLY A 33 26.34 -1.63 16.50
C GLY A 33 24.88 -1.24 16.27
N ALA A 34 23.94 -1.72 17.10
CA ALA A 34 22.58 -1.20 17.11
C ALA A 34 22.56 0.28 17.53
N ASN A 35 21.64 1.06 16.94
CA ASN A 35 21.44 2.46 17.25
C ASN A 35 20.01 2.66 17.79
N LEU A 36 19.89 3.33 18.94
CA LEU A 36 18.63 3.65 19.59
C LEU A 36 18.41 5.17 19.59
N ALA A 37 17.23 5.59 19.15
CA ALA A 37 16.69 6.92 19.39
C ALA A 37 15.30 6.74 20.00
N PHE A 38 15.08 7.28 21.20
CA PHE A 38 13.91 7.01 22.02
C PHE A 38 13.42 8.27 22.72
N MET A 39 12.10 8.39 22.83
CA MET A 39 11.44 9.46 23.57
C MET A 39 10.17 8.92 24.21
N ALA A 40 9.98 9.20 25.49
CA ALA A 40 8.72 8.96 26.20
C ALA A 40 8.29 10.25 26.89
N GLN A 41 7.04 10.63 26.70
CA GLN A 41 6.49 11.89 27.19
C GLN A 41 5.05 11.69 27.64
N LYS A 42 4.75 12.11 28.86
CA LYS A 42 3.38 12.15 29.37
C LYS A 42 2.51 13.05 28.47
N VAL A 43 1.29 12.60 28.16
CA VAL A 43 0.35 13.37 27.31
C VAL A 43 0.12 14.77 27.91
N GLY A 44 0.28 15.81 27.09
CA GLY A 44 0.12 17.22 27.47
C GLY A 44 1.29 17.81 28.28
N SER A 45 2.31 17.01 28.65
CA SER A 45 3.51 17.53 29.31
C SER A 45 4.36 18.34 28.31
N PRO A 46 4.96 19.48 28.70
CA PRO A 46 5.87 20.22 27.83
C PRO A 46 7.27 19.57 27.72
N THR A 47 7.60 18.63 28.61
CA THR A 47 8.92 17.98 28.66
C THR A 47 8.80 16.45 28.64
N PRO A 48 9.74 15.74 27.98
CA PRO A 48 9.81 14.27 28.04
C PRO A 48 10.19 13.79 29.44
N GLU A 49 9.70 12.60 29.78
CA GLU A 49 10.16 11.85 30.97
C GLU A 49 11.43 11.08 30.65
N ILE A 50 11.56 10.59 29.41
CA ILE A 50 12.76 9.93 28.91
C ILE A 50 13.09 10.52 27.53
N ASP A 51 14.33 10.98 27.37
CA ASP A 51 14.87 11.50 26.12
C ASP A 51 16.25 10.90 25.87
N TYR A 52 16.35 10.05 24.85
CA TYR A 52 17.60 9.42 24.44
C TYR A 52 17.77 9.60 22.93
N HIS A 53 18.64 10.54 22.52
CA HIS A 53 18.85 10.88 21.11
C HIS A 53 17.55 11.22 20.35
N SER A 54 16.54 11.80 21.00
CA SER A 54 15.21 12.02 20.39
C SER A 54 15.21 12.92 19.15
N GLN A 55 16.26 13.71 18.95
CA GLN A 55 16.46 14.58 17.79
C GLN A 55 17.18 13.89 16.62
N GLN A 56 17.71 12.67 16.82
CA GLN A 56 18.39 11.93 15.78
C GLN A 56 17.36 11.38 14.78
N MET A 57 17.53 11.71 13.50
CA MET A 57 16.70 11.14 12.44
C MET A 57 16.94 9.64 12.30
N ALA A 58 15.86 8.88 12.11
CA ALA A 58 15.89 7.44 11.91
C ALA A 58 14.91 7.01 10.81
N LEU A 59 15.06 5.77 10.31
CA LEU A 59 14.08 5.13 9.46
C LEU A 59 12.82 4.82 10.30
N PRO A 60 11.64 5.37 9.99
CA PRO A 60 10.43 5.09 10.77
C PRO A 60 9.88 3.67 10.56
N ALA A 61 10.22 3.05 9.43
CA ALA A 61 9.51 1.88 8.93
C ALA A 61 7.98 2.10 9.01
N SER A 62 7.20 1.07 9.36
CA SER A 62 5.74 1.17 9.40
C SER A 62 5.15 2.14 10.43
N THR A 63 5.95 2.76 11.31
CA THR A 63 5.43 3.85 12.15
C THR A 63 5.03 5.08 11.31
N GLN A 64 5.52 5.20 10.07
CA GLN A 64 5.08 6.18 9.07
C GLN A 64 3.55 6.15 8.86
N LYS A 65 2.92 4.98 9.03
CA LYS A 65 1.46 4.81 8.88
C LYS A 65 0.65 5.62 9.90
N VAL A 66 1.23 6.00 11.05
CA VAL A 66 0.60 6.90 12.03
C VAL A 66 0.39 8.28 11.42
N ILE A 67 1.43 8.83 10.79
CA ILE A 67 1.38 10.12 10.08
C ILE A 67 0.38 10.05 8.94
N THR A 68 0.43 8.98 8.15
CA THR A 68 -0.50 8.77 7.04
C THR A 68 -1.95 8.72 7.53
N ALA A 69 -2.24 7.99 8.62
CA ALA A 69 -3.58 7.90 9.19
C ALA A 69 -4.10 9.27 9.66
N LEU A 70 -3.28 10.03 10.39
CA LEU A 70 -3.67 11.36 10.86
C LEU A 70 -3.96 12.30 9.69
N ALA A 71 -3.04 12.37 8.73
CA ALA A 71 -3.22 13.24 7.56
C ALA A 71 -4.43 12.82 6.71
N ALA A 72 -4.71 11.52 6.61
CA ALA A 72 -5.88 11.00 5.91
C ALA A 72 -7.19 11.43 6.57
N LEU A 73 -7.30 11.31 7.89
CA LEU A 73 -8.49 11.72 8.63
C LEU A 73 -8.74 13.24 8.53
N LEU A 74 -7.68 14.04 8.61
CA LEU A 74 -7.78 15.50 8.48
C LEU A 74 -8.13 15.96 7.05
N GLN A 75 -7.65 15.27 6.02
CA GLN A 75 -7.85 15.68 4.62
C GLN A 75 -9.10 15.09 3.97
N LEU A 76 -9.38 13.81 4.22
CA LEU A 76 -10.44 13.07 3.54
C LEU A 76 -11.68 12.88 4.42
N GLY A 77 -11.50 12.89 5.74
CA GLY A 77 -12.56 12.58 6.71
C GLY A 77 -12.80 11.07 6.88
N PRO A 78 -13.37 10.64 8.02
CA PRO A 78 -13.52 9.23 8.36
C PRO A 78 -14.46 8.46 7.41
N ASP A 79 -15.39 9.16 6.77
CA ASP A 79 -16.43 8.61 5.91
C ASP A 79 -16.03 8.54 4.42
N PHE A 80 -14.82 9.00 4.07
CA PHE A 80 -14.31 8.87 2.72
C PHE A 80 -14.35 7.42 2.26
N ARG A 81 -14.69 7.21 0.99
CA ARG A 81 -14.68 5.88 0.35
C ARG A 81 -14.00 5.98 -1.00
N PHE A 82 -13.08 5.06 -1.25
CA PHE A 82 -12.62 4.78 -2.60
C PHE A 82 -13.81 4.31 -3.44
N THR A 83 -13.85 4.76 -4.70
CA THR A 83 -14.95 4.49 -5.62
C THR A 83 -14.38 3.94 -6.93
N THR A 84 -15.03 2.91 -7.47
CA THR A 84 -14.76 2.39 -8.81
C THR A 84 -16.07 2.41 -9.59
N THR A 85 -16.05 2.86 -10.85
CA THR A 85 -17.25 3.03 -11.69
C THR A 85 -17.09 2.37 -13.04
N LEU A 86 -18.22 1.91 -13.60
CA LEU A 86 -18.40 1.68 -15.03
C LEU A 86 -19.24 2.83 -15.59
N GLU A 87 -18.64 3.58 -16.51
CA GLU A 87 -19.20 4.78 -17.12
C GLU A 87 -19.35 4.60 -18.63
N THR A 88 -20.31 5.30 -19.22
CA THR A 88 -20.50 5.33 -20.67
C THR A 88 -20.36 6.74 -21.22
N LYS A 89 -19.64 6.86 -22.33
CA LYS A 89 -19.62 8.07 -23.18
C LYS A 89 -20.18 7.71 -24.55
N GLY A 90 -21.47 7.98 -24.74
CA GLY A 90 -22.20 7.61 -25.95
C GLY A 90 -23.69 7.50 -25.67
N SER A 91 -24.47 7.15 -26.69
CA SER A 91 -25.89 6.85 -26.54
C SER A 91 -26.10 5.34 -26.41
N LEU A 92 -27.04 4.94 -25.55
CA LEU A 92 -27.51 3.56 -25.43
C LEU A 92 -28.84 3.43 -26.17
N ASP A 93 -28.86 2.62 -27.22
CA ASP A 93 -30.00 2.46 -28.12
C ASP A 93 -30.19 0.97 -28.46
N GLY A 94 -31.37 0.41 -28.15
CA GLY A 94 -31.66 -1.01 -28.40
C GLY A 94 -30.69 -1.99 -27.74
N GLY A 95 -30.04 -1.61 -26.63
CA GLY A 95 -29.01 -2.39 -25.95
C GLY A 95 -27.61 -2.31 -26.55
N VAL A 96 -27.41 -1.44 -27.54
CA VAL A 96 -26.10 -1.13 -28.13
C VAL A 96 -25.62 0.22 -27.62
N LEU A 97 -24.47 0.22 -26.94
CA LEU A 97 -23.75 1.44 -26.58
C LEU A 97 -22.95 1.93 -27.80
N LYS A 98 -23.36 3.05 -28.40
CA LYS A 98 -22.65 3.74 -29.48
C LYS A 98 -21.60 4.67 -28.88
N GLY A 99 -20.46 4.10 -28.49
CA GLY A 99 -19.38 4.80 -27.81
C GLY A 99 -18.55 3.88 -26.93
N ASP A 100 -17.76 4.47 -26.05
CA ASP A 100 -16.81 3.74 -25.20
C ASP A 100 -17.42 3.39 -23.82
N LEU A 101 -17.06 2.22 -23.32
CA LEU A 101 -17.21 1.86 -21.90
C LEU A 101 -15.94 2.23 -21.16
N ILE A 102 -16.06 2.93 -20.03
CA ILE A 102 -14.94 3.36 -19.21
C ILE A 102 -15.05 2.68 -17.85
N ALA A 103 -14.03 1.91 -17.47
CA ALA A 103 -13.86 1.43 -16.11
C ALA A 103 -12.89 2.36 -15.39
N ARG A 104 -13.42 3.23 -14.54
CA ARG A 104 -12.62 4.21 -13.79
C ARG A 104 -12.28 3.66 -12.42
N PHE A 105 -10.98 3.43 -12.22
CA PHE A 105 -10.45 2.90 -10.97
C PHE A 105 -9.99 4.03 -10.05
N GLY A 106 -10.47 4.02 -8.80
CA GLY A 106 -10.18 5.05 -7.81
C GLY A 106 -9.00 4.76 -6.87
N GLY A 107 -8.24 3.68 -7.06
CA GLY A 107 -7.20 3.27 -6.11
C GLY A 107 -7.73 2.52 -4.89
N ASP A 108 -8.89 1.86 -5.01
CA ASP A 108 -9.48 1.07 -3.92
C ASP A 108 -8.58 -0.15 -3.57
N PRO A 109 -7.96 -0.19 -2.37
CA PRO A 109 -7.07 -1.29 -1.98
C PRO A 109 -7.83 -2.58 -1.61
N THR A 110 -9.17 -2.54 -1.62
CA THR A 110 -10.05 -3.64 -1.21
C THR A 110 -10.88 -4.24 -2.34
N LEU A 111 -10.83 -3.66 -3.54
CA LEU A 111 -11.59 -4.12 -4.70
C LEU A 111 -11.25 -5.58 -5.05
N ARG A 112 -12.28 -6.40 -5.26
CA ARG A 112 -12.17 -7.82 -5.57
C ARG A 112 -12.66 -8.13 -6.97
N ARG A 113 -12.26 -9.30 -7.50
CA ARG A 113 -12.80 -9.80 -8.77
C ARG A 113 -14.34 -9.88 -8.76
N GLN A 114 -14.93 -10.26 -7.62
CA GLN A 114 -16.37 -10.33 -7.47
C GLN A 114 -17.06 -8.96 -7.64
N ASP A 115 -16.40 -7.86 -7.25
CA ASP A 115 -16.97 -6.53 -7.40
C ASP A 115 -17.03 -6.12 -8.87
N ILE A 116 -16.00 -6.45 -9.65
CA ILE A 116 -16.00 -6.25 -11.11
C ILE A 116 -17.12 -7.06 -11.75
N ARG A 117 -17.25 -8.34 -11.39
CA ARG A 117 -18.36 -9.20 -11.84
C ARG A 117 -19.73 -8.60 -11.53
N ASN A 118 -19.92 -8.07 -10.32
CA ASN A 118 -21.17 -7.45 -9.90
C ASN A 118 -21.47 -6.15 -10.67
N MET A 119 -20.45 -5.33 -10.94
CA MET A 119 -20.60 -4.13 -11.76
C MET A 119 -20.96 -4.47 -13.20
N VAL A 120 -20.34 -5.51 -13.79
CA VAL A 120 -20.69 -5.99 -15.14
C VAL A 120 -22.11 -6.56 -15.19
N ALA A 121 -22.54 -7.31 -14.16
CA ALA A 121 -23.92 -7.76 -14.06
C ALA A 121 -24.91 -6.60 -13.97
N THR A 122 -24.55 -5.52 -13.27
CA THR A 122 -25.34 -4.28 -13.20
C THR A 122 -25.40 -3.58 -14.56
N LEU A 123 -24.27 -3.52 -15.28
CA LEU A 123 -24.19 -3.01 -16.64
C LEU A 123 -25.12 -3.78 -17.60
N LYS A 124 -25.12 -5.12 -17.53
CA LYS A 124 -26.03 -5.97 -18.31
C LYS A 124 -27.49 -5.68 -17.96
N LYS A 125 -27.82 -5.54 -16.67
CA LYS A 125 -29.16 -5.22 -16.18
C LYS A 125 -29.63 -3.82 -16.63
N ALA A 126 -28.71 -2.88 -16.81
CA ALA A 126 -28.98 -1.57 -17.40
C ALA A 126 -29.26 -1.63 -18.92
N GLY A 127 -29.21 -2.82 -19.52
CA GLY A 127 -29.59 -3.07 -20.91
C GLY A 127 -28.43 -3.13 -21.89
N VAL A 128 -27.19 -2.95 -21.45
CA VAL A 128 -26.01 -3.00 -22.34
C VAL A 128 -25.72 -4.45 -22.76
N GLN A 129 -25.80 -4.73 -24.05
CA GLN A 129 -25.52 -6.04 -24.66
C GLN A 129 -24.32 -5.99 -25.62
N ARG A 130 -24.09 -4.84 -26.25
CA ARG A 130 -22.99 -4.63 -27.18
C ARG A 130 -22.41 -3.22 -27.02
N ILE A 131 -21.09 -3.10 -27.15
CA ILE A 131 -20.35 -1.84 -27.12
C ILE A 131 -19.74 -1.61 -28.51
N GLU A 132 -20.24 -0.63 -29.24
CA GLU A 132 -19.68 -0.19 -30.53
C GLU A 132 -18.56 0.84 -30.29
N GLY A 133 -17.52 0.39 -29.60
CA GLY A 133 -16.40 1.23 -29.19
C GLY A 133 -15.36 0.41 -28.41
N ASN A 134 -14.50 1.13 -27.70
CA ASN A 134 -13.43 0.57 -26.89
C ASN A 134 -13.89 0.33 -25.45
N VAL A 135 -13.09 -0.46 -24.73
CA VAL A 135 -13.17 -0.56 -23.26
C VAL A 135 -11.94 0.14 -22.68
N LEU A 136 -12.16 1.23 -21.97
CA LEU A 136 -11.11 2.09 -21.44
C LEU A 136 -10.88 1.78 -19.96
N ILE A 137 -9.64 1.44 -19.59
CA ILE A 137 -9.19 1.30 -18.21
C ILE A 137 -8.64 2.64 -17.77
N ASP A 138 -9.47 3.42 -17.08
CA ASP A 138 -9.13 4.76 -16.63
C ASP A 138 -8.43 4.69 -15.27
N THR A 139 -7.15 5.07 -15.27
CA THR A 139 -6.30 5.19 -14.10
C THR A 139 -5.88 6.64 -13.83
N SER A 140 -6.59 7.62 -14.41
CA SER A 140 -6.20 9.04 -14.41
C SER A 140 -6.23 9.70 -13.03
N ILE A 141 -6.84 9.05 -12.02
CA ILE A 141 -6.78 9.52 -10.63
C ILE A 141 -5.35 9.59 -10.10
N PHE A 142 -4.45 8.73 -10.59
CA PHE A 142 -3.03 8.71 -10.25
C PHE A 142 -2.14 8.89 -11.49
N ALA A 143 -0.94 9.40 -11.27
CA ALA A 143 0.06 9.59 -12.31
C ALA A 143 1.46 9.22 -11.82
N SER A 144 2.44 9.27 -12.73
CA SER A 144 3.82 8.84 -12.49
C SER A 144 3.89 7.33 -12.14
N HIS A 145 4.91 6.91 -11.41
CA HIS A 145 5.13 5.51 -11.05
C HIS A 145 4.18 5.07 -9.93
N ASP A 146 3.74 3.82 -9.96
CA ASP A 146 3.02 3.17 -8.85
C ASP A 146 3.96 2.61 -7.77
N LYS A 147 5.23 3.01 -7.77
CA LYS A 147 6.25 2.61 -6.79
C LYS A 147 6.94 3.86 -6.24
N ALA A 148 7.02 3.98 -4.92
CA ALA A 148 7.61 5.16 -4.31
C ALA A 148 9.15 5.17 -4.47
N PRO A 149 9.79 6.35 -4.45
CA PRO A 149 11.26 6.42 -4.46
C PRO A 149 11.84 5.78 -3.19
N GLY A 150 12.94 5.04 -3.33
CA GLY A 150 13.65 4.41 -2.22
C GLY A 150 13.13 3.03 -1.80
N TRP A 151 12.16 2.47 -2.54
CA TRP A 151 11.74 1.08 -2.37
C TRP A 151 12.81 0.10 -2.88
N PRO A 152 13.16 -0.95 -2.12
CA PRO A 152 14.09 -1.99 -2.58
C PRO A 152 13.52 -2.73 -3.81
N TRP A 153 14.28 -2.75 -4.91
CA TRP A 153 13.80 -3.33 -6.17
C TRP A 153 13.48 -4.82 -6.06
N ASN A 154 14.22 -5.55 -5.22
CA ASN A 154 14.11 -6.99 -5.02
C ASN A 154 12.83 -7.41 -4.30
N ASP A 155 12.17 -6.49 -3.59
CA ASP A 155 10.89 -6.75 -2.93
C ASP A 155 9.68 -6.50 -3.85
N MET A 156 9.88 -5.93 -5.04
CA MET A 156 8.78 -5.51 -5.93
C MET A 156 7.94 -6.65 -6.49
N THR A 157 8.42 -7.88 -6.41
CA THR A 157 7.67 -9.09 -6.76
C THR A 157 6.98 -9.72 -5.56
N GLN A 158 7.21 -9.24 -4.33
CA GLN A 158 6.56 -9.76 -3.13
C GLN A 158 5.23 -9.03 -2.89
N CYS A 159 4.18 -9.77 -2.50
CA CYS A 159 2.85 -9.20 -2.33
C CYS A 159 2.76 -8.09 -1.27
N PHE A 160 3.63 -8.08 -0.26
CA PHE A 160 3.64 -7.00 0.73
C PHE A 160 4.09 -5.66 0.14
N SER A 161 4.80 -5.67 -0.99
CA SER A 161 5.31 -4.50 -1.69
C SER A 161 4.74 -4.39 -3.12
N ALA A 162 3.59 -5.04 -3.36
CA ALA A 162 2.88 -4.93 -4.62
C ALA A 162 2.58 -3.45 -4.94
N PRO A 163 2.84 -2.97 -6.18
CA PRO A 163 2.57 -1.59 -6.55
C PRO A 163 1.13 -1.15 -6.20
N PRO A 164 0.93 -0.17 -5.31
CA PRO A 164 -0.39 0.32 -4.90
C PRO A 164 -1.01 1.23 -5.98
N ALA A 165 -1.25 0.67 -7.17
CA ALA A 165 -1.74 1.34 -8.36
C ALA A 165 -3.17 1.90 -8.22
N ALA A 166 -3.64 2.67 -9.21
CA ALA A 166 -5.06 3.05 -9.26
C ALA A 166 -5.95 1.81 -9.49
N ALA A 167 -5.52 0.91 -10.38
CA ALA A 167 -6.20 -0.34 -10.67
C ALA A 167 -5.65 -1.46 -9.78
N ILE A 168 -6.41 -1.81 -8.75
CA ILE A 168 -6.11 -2.92 -7.82
C ILE A 168 -7.27 -3.91 -7.88
N VAL A 169 -6.96 -5.19 -8.00
CA VAL A 169 -7.97 -6.26 -7.85
C VAL A 169 -7.36 -7.39 -7.03
N ASP A 170 -8.06 -7.82 -5.97
CA ASP A 170 -7.60 -8.83 -5.02
C ASP A 170 -6.19 -8.53 -4.51
N ARG A 171 -5.95 -7.26 -4.16
CA ARG A 171 -4.69 -6.72 -3.66
C ARG A 171 -3.51 -6.83 -4.65
N ASN A 172 -3.77 -7.03 -5.94
CA ASN A 172 -2.72 -7.20 -6.94
C ASN A 172 -1.69 -8.26 -6.52
N CYS A 173 -2.17 -9.36 -5.94
CA CYS A 173 -1.38 -10.49 -5.50
C CYS A 173 -1.99 -11.78 -6.04
N PHE A 174 -1.16 -12.66 -6.57
CA PHE A 174 -1.59 -13.97 -7.06
C PHE A 174 -0.65 -15.06 -6.56
N SER A 175 -1.15 -16.30 -6.53
CA SER A 175 -0.41 -17.46 -6.05
C SER A 175 -0.13 -18.46 -7.16
N VAL A 176 1.03 -19.11 -7.08
CA VAL A 176 1.41 -20.24 -7.93
C VAL A 176 1.95 -21.40 -7.10
N SER A 177 1.98 -22.59 -7.68
CA SER A 177 2.63 -23.78 -7.11
C SER A 177 3.74 -24.24 -8.04
N LEU A 178 4.97 -24.29 -7.54
CA LEU A 178 6.13 -24.78 -8.28
C LEU A 178 6.43 -26.23 -7.87
N TYR A 179 6.43 -27.13 -8.84
CA TYR A 179 6.69 -28.55 -8.65
C TYR A 179 8.06 -28.91 -9.21
N SER A 180 8.90 -29.57 -8.40
CA SER A 180 10.12 -30.20 -8.92
C SER A 180 9.77 -31.36 -9.86
N ALA A 181 10.58 -31.55 -10.90
CA ALA A 181 10.45 -32.69 -11.80
C ALA A 181 10.85 -34.01 -11.13
N GLN A 182 10.32 -35.12 -11.66
CA GLN A 182 10.66 -36.46 -11.17
C GLN A 182 12.11 -36.86 -11.48
N LYS A 183 12.63 -36.39 -12.62
CA LYS A 183 14.00 -36.64 -13.04
C LYS A 183 14.85 -35.38 -12.79
N PRO A 184 15.93 -35.46 -12.01
CA PRO A 184 16.87 -34.35 -11.90
C PRO A 184 17.44 -33.92 -13.25
N GLY A 185 17.65 -32.62 -13.42
CA GLY A 185 18.03 -32.00 -14.68
C GLY A 185 16.85 -31.49 -15.51
N ASP A 186 15.67 -32.09 -15.37
CA ASP A 186 14.46 -31.60 -16.04
C ASP A 186 13.94 -30.31 -15.38
N LEU A 187 13.21 -29.51 -16.15
CA LEU A 187 12.63 -28.26 -15.66
C LEU A 187 11.49 -28.53 -14.67
N ALA A 188 11.51 -27.80 -13.55
CA ALA A 188 10.36 -27.71 -12.66
C ALA A 188 9.17 -27.09 -13.41
N PHE A 189 7.94 -27.45 -13.03
CA PHE A 189 6.72 -26.97 -13.70
C PHE A 189 5.85 -26.15 -12.76
N ILE A 190 5.17 -25.15 -13.31
CA ILE A 190 4.35 -24.18 -12.58
C ILE A 190 2.88 -24.53 -12.79
N ARG A 191 2.11 -24.55 -11.71
CA ARG A 191 0.64 -24.51 -11.76
C ARG A 191 0.16 -23.15 -11.26
N VAL A 192 -0.71 -22.53 -12.05
CA VAL A 192 -1.39 -21.27 -11.74
C VAL A 192 -2.87 -21.45 -12.08
N ALA A 193 -3.76 -20.86 -11.29
CA ALA A 193 -5.19 -20.93 -11.56
C ALA A 193 -5.51 -20.14 -12.84
N SER A 194 -6.36 -20.70 -13.70
CA SER A 194 -6.69 -20.12 -15.03
C SER A 194 -7.35 -18.75 -14.97
N TYR A 195 -7.94 -18.40 -13.82
CA TYR A 195 -8.59 -17.11 -13.63
C TYR A 195 -7.62 -15.97 -13.33
N TYR A 196 -6.33 -16.24 -13.10
CA TYR A 196 -5.31 -15.20 -13.01
C TYR A 196 -4.82 -14.87 -14.43
N PRO A 197 -5.04 -13.65 -14.94
CA PRO A 197 -4.54 -13.23 -16.25
C PRO A 197 -3.05 -12.87 -16.19
N VAL A 198 -2.23 -13.85 -15.85
CA VAL A 198 -0.76 -13.78 -15.80
C VAL A 198 -0.18 -14.84 -16.70
N THR A 199 1.06 -14.65 -17.16
CA THR A 199 1.77 -15.67 -17.95
C THR A 199 3.02 -16.11 -17.22
N MET A 200 3.11 -17.42 -16.93
CA MET A 200 4.22 -18.01 -16.19
C MET A 200 5.14 -18.80 -17.12
N PHE A 201 6.45 -18.64 -16.95
CA PHE A 201 7.48 -19.42 -17.61
C PHE A 201 8.39 -20.05 -16.55
N SER A 202 8.82 -21.29 -16.77
CA SER A 202 9.81 -21.96 -15.92
C SER A 202 11.08 -22.21 -16.71
N GLN A 203 12.19 -21.74 -16.14
CA GLN A 203 13.56 -22.11 -16.50
C GLN A 203 14.29 -22.69 -15.28
N VAL A 204 13.52 -23.12 -14.26
CA VAL A 204 14.06 -23.66 -13.01
C VAL A 204 14.47 -25.10 -13.23
N ARG A 205 15.75 -25.41 -13.03
CA ARG A 205 16.24 -26.79 -13.10
C ARG A 205 15.98 -27.53 -11.79
N THR A 206 15.48 -28.75 -11.90
CA THR A 206 15.32 -29.62 -10.73
C THR A 206 16.65 -30.26 -10.35
N LEU A 207 17.10 -30.06 -9.10
CA LEU A 207 18.33 -30.66 -8.58
C LEU A 207 18.06 -31.96 -7.83
N PRO A 208 18.98 -32.94 -7.87
CA PRO A 208 18.95 -34.08 -6.95
C PRO A 208 18.98 -33.60 -5.50
N ARG A 209 18.38 -34.37 -4.59
CA ARG A 209 18.50 -34.10 -3.15
C ARG A 209 19.97 -34.17 -2.73
N GLY A 210 20.42 -33.19 -1.94
CA GLY A 210 21.82 -33.11 -1.47
C GLY A 210 22.84 -32.64 -2.53
N SER A 211 22.39 -32.11 -3.67
CA SER A 211 23.29 -31.52 -4.67
C SER A 211 24.11 -30.37 -4.07
N SER A 212 25.41 -30.34 -4.34
CA SER A 212 26.30 -29.24 -3.95
C SER A 212 25.95 -27.92 -4.63
N GLU A 213 25.32 -27.96 -5.81
CA GLU A 213 24.84 -26.77 -6.53
C GLU A 213 23.76 -26.02 -5.76
N ALA A 214 23.04 -26.69 -4.85
CA ALA A 214 21.98 -26.07 -4.05
C ALA A 214 22.51 -24.98 -3.10
N GLN A 215 23.82 -24.91 -2.84
CA GLN A 215 24.40 -23.91 -1.94
C GLN A 215 24.38 -22.50 -2.54
N TYR A 216 24.55 -22.36 -3.85
CA TYR A 216 24.70 -21.06 -4.52
C TYR A 216 23.80 -20.90 -5.75
N CYS A 217 22.96 -21.90 -6.06
CA CYS A 217 21.95 -21.77 -7.10
C CYS A 217 20.64 -21.27 -6.48
N GLU A 218 20.36 -19.99 -6.68
CA GLU A 218 19.15 -19.33 -6.20
C GLU A 218 17.90 -19.81 -6.91
N LEU A 219 16.74 -19.47 -6.34
CA LEU A 219 15.44 -19.55 -7.00
C LEU A 219 14.90 -18.13 -7.14
N ASP A 220 14.95 -17.60 -8.36
CA ASP A 220 14.61 -16.22 -8.66
C ASP A 220 13.31 -16.10 -9.44
N VAL A 221 12.71 -14.90 -9.36
CA VAL A 221 11.59 -14.48 -10.20
C VAL A 221 11.98 -13.24 -10.99
N VAL A 222 11.81 -13.29 -12.31
CA VAL A 222 12.07 -12.18 -13.22
C VAL A 222 10.74 -11.71 -13.80
N PRO A 223 10.22 -10.54 -13.39
CA PRO A 223 9.03 -9.95 -13.99
C PRO A 223 9.36 -9.37 -15.37
N GLY A 224 8.42 -9.49 -16.30
CA GLY A 224 8.43 -8.87 -17.62
C GLY A 224 7.14 -8.13 -17.90
N ASP A 225 7.06 -7.54 -19.10
CA ASP A 225 5.89 -6.76 -19.52
C ASP A 225 4.59 -7.57 -19.49
N LEU A 226 3.47 -6.88 -19.31
CA LEU A 226 2.12 -7.45 -19.35
C LEU A 226 1.94 -8.64 -18.40
N ASN A 227 2.45 -8.51 -17.16
CA ASN A 227 2.33 -9.51 -16.10
C ASN A 227 2.86 -10.89 -16.50
N ARG A 228 3.98 -10.90 -17.23
CA ARG A 228 4.78 -12.11 -17.50
C ARG A 228 5.78 -12.32 -16.38
N TYR A 229 5.96 -13.56 -15.93
CA TYR A 229 6.93 -13.91 -14.90
C TYR A 229 7.71 -15.16 -15.32
N THR A 230 9.04 -15.08 -15.24
CA THR A 230 9.93 -16.22 -15.48
C THR A 230 10.57 -16.62 -14.16
N LEU A 231 10.38 -17.88 -13.75
CA LEU A 231 11.15 -18.45 -12.64
C LEU A 231 12.45 -19.04 -13.17
N THR A 232 13.57 -18.71 -12.53
CA THR A 232 14.93 -19.11 -12.95
C THR A 232 15.70 -19.76 -11.81
N GLY A 233 16.81 -20.41 -12.14
CA GLY A 233 17.72 -21.00 -11.16
C GLY A 233 17.39 -22.45 -10.84
N CYS A 234 17.35 -22.82 -9.57
CA CYS A 234 17.30 -24.22 -9.15
C CYS A 234 16.24 -24.52 -8.08
N LEU A 235 15.72 -25.74 -8.11
CA LEU A 235 14.85 -26.29 -7.07
C LEU A 235 15.26 -27.72 -6.71
N PRO A 236 15.72 -28.00 -5.47
CA PRO A 236 15.94 -29.37 -5.01
C PRO A 236 14.65 -30.19 -5.04
N GLN A 237 14.76 -31.47 -5.42
CA GLN A 237 13.63 -32.39 -5.45
C GLN A 237 12.88 -32.48 -4.12
N ARG A 238 11.57 -32.25 -4.19
CA ARG A 238 10.65 -32.22 -3.06
C ARG A 238 9.38 -33.01 -3.38
N SER A 239 8.74 -33.56 -2.34
CA SER A 239 7.47 -34.29 -2.49
C SER A 239 6.28 -33.35 -2.66
N GLU A 240 6.30 -32.22 -1.95
CA GLU A 240 5.24 -31.21 -1.98
C GLU A 240 5.62 -30.02 -2.86
N PRO A 241 4.67 -29.40 -3.57
CA PRO A 241 4.92 -28.18 -4.32
C PRO A 241 5.39 -27.04 -3.40
N LEU A 242 6.20 -26.15 -3.93
CA LEU A 242 6.55 -24.90 -3.26
C LEU A 242 5.45 -23.86 -3.56
N PRO A 243 4.66 -23.43 -2.55
CA PRO A 243 3.73 -22.33 -2.74
C PRO A 243 4.51 -21.01 -2.84
N LEU A 244 4.18 -20.22 -3.85
CA LEU A 244 4.75 -18.90 -4.09
C LEU A 244 3.62 -17.90 -4.31
N ALA A 245 3.84 -16.66 -3.90
CA ALA A 245 2.91 -15.56 -4.14
C ALA A 245 3.68 -14.36 -4.69
N PHE A 246 3.15 -13.78 -5.77
CA PHE A 246 3.78 -12.68 -6.47
C PHE A 246 2.86 -11.48 -6.58
N ALA A 247 3.46 -10.29 -6.48
CA ALA A 247 2.81 -9.04 -6.81
C ALA A 247 2.55 -8.94 -8.32
N ILE A 248 1.44 -8.31 -8.68
CA ILE A 248 1.11 -7.87 -10.05
C ILE A 248 1.87 -6.59 -10.34
N GLN A 249 2.64 -6.56 -11.44
CA GLN A 249 3.46 -5.38 -11.79
C GLN A 249 2.70 -4.35 -12.62
N ASP A 250 1.78 -4.78 -13.49
CA ASP A 250 0.90 -3.93 -14.28
C ASP A 250 -0.57 -4.15 -13.88
N GLY A 251 -1.01 -3.40 -12.87
CA GLY A 251 -2.38 -3.47 -12.34
C GLY A 251 -3.46 -3.08 -13.35
N ALA A 252 -3.15 -2.18 -14.30
CA ALA A 252 -4.11 -1.73 -15.30
C ALA A 252 -4.39 -2.82 -16.34
N SER A 253 -3.34 -3.47 -16.86
CA SER A 253 -3.51 -4.62 -17.75
C SER A 253 -4.17 -5.80 -17.04
N TYR A 254 -3.84 -6.04 -15.77
CA TYR A 254 -4.43 -7.11 -14.96
C TYR A 254 -5.94 -6.89 -14.75
N ALA A 255 -6.34 -5.71 -14.27
CA ALA A 255 -7.74 -5.36 -14.07
C ALA A 255 -8.51 -5.32 -15.40
N GLY A 256 -7.89 -4.85 -16.47
CA GLY A 256 -8.45 -4.88 -17.81
C GLY A 256 -8.73 -6.29 -18.32
N ALA A 257 -7.79 -7.22 -18.13
CA ALA A 257 -7.99 -8.61 -18.50
C ALA A 257 -9.11 -9.29 -17.68
N ILE A 258 -9.25 -8.95 -16.40
CA ILE A 258 -10.38 -9.39 -15.57
C ILE A 258 -11.69 -8.84 -16.10
N LEU A 259 -11.78 -7.52 -16.33
CA LEU A 259 -13.00 -6.90 -16.87
C LEU A 259 -13.39 -7.50 -18.23
N LYS A 260 -12.40 -7.75 -19.10
CA LYS A 260 -12.58 -8.42 -20.38
C LYS A 260 -13.25 -9.79 -20.22
N ALA A 261 -12.77 -10.59 -19.27
CA ALA A 261 -13.32 -11.90 -18.97
C ALA A 261 -14.76 -11.79 -18.43
N GLU A 262 -15.01 -10.91 -17.46
CA GLU A 262 -16.34 -10.74 -16.87
C GLU A 262 -17.37 -10.20 -17.89
N LEU A 263 -16.97 -9.31 -18.80
CA LEU A 263 -17.82 -8.85 -19.92
C LEU A 263 -18.17 -10.01 -20.88
N THR A 264 -17.18 -10.87 -21.17
CA THR A 264 -17.38 -12.04 -22.03
C THR A 264 -18.31 -13.05 -21.38
N ASP A 265 -18.11 -13.34 -20.09
CA ASP A 265 -18.96 -14.25 -19.30
C ASP A 265 -20.40 -13.73 -19.12
N ALA A 266 -20.62 -12.41 -19.26
CA ALA A 266 -21.94 -11.77 -19.24
C ALA A 266 -22.57 -11.61 -20.64
N ASP A 267 -21.97 -12.21 -21.68
CA ASP A 267 -22.38 -12.07 -23.08
C ASP A 267 -22.49 -10.60 -23.53
N ILE A 268 -21.56 -9.74 -23.09
CA ILE A 268 -21.42 -8.36 -23.57
C ILE A 268 -20.27 -8.31 -24.58
N THR A 269 -20.62 -8.09 -25.84
CA THR A 269 -19.62 -8.00 -26.93
C THR A 269 -19.14 -6.57 -27.13
N TRP A 270 -17.94 -6.38 -27.66
CA TRP A 270 -17.46 -5.06 -28.09
C TRP A 270 -16.65 -5.14 -29.39
N SER A 271 -16.66 -4.07 -30.18
CA SER A 271 -15.98 -4.03 -31.50
C SER A 271 -14.57 -3.44 -31.46
N GLY A 272 -14.24 -2.65 -30.43
CA GLY A 272 -12.93 -2.02 -30.27
C GLY A 272 -11.92 -2.88 -29.52
N THR A 273 -10.97 -2.21 -28.88
CA THR A 273 -9.92 -2.86 -28.07
C THR A 273 -9.95 -2.36 -26.63
N LEU A 274 -9.17 -3.03 -25.78
CA LEU A 274 -8.93 -2.57 -24.42
C LEU A 274 -7.78 -1.57 -24.44
N LEU A 275 -8.05 -0.34 -24.01
CA LEU A 275 -7.07 0.75 -24.00
C LEU A 275 -6.93 1.30 -22.58
N ARG A 276 -5.75 1.80 -22.24
CA ARG A 276 -5.52 2.50 -20.99
C ARG A 276 -5.75 3.99 -21.17
N GLN A 277 -6.49 4.60 -20.25
CA GLN A 277 -6.74 6.03 -20.21
C GLN A 277 -6.07 6.63 -18.98
N THR A 278 -5.13 7.55 -19.20
CA THR A 278 -4.27 8.11 -18.13
C THR A 278 -4.45 9.61 -17.94
N LEU A 279 -5.02 10.30 -18.92
CA LEU A 279 -5.27 11.74 -18.84
C LEU A 279 -6.60 12.01 -18.14
N ALA A 280 -6.60 13.06 -17.30
CA ALA A 280 -7.82 13.57 -16.69
C ALA A 280 -8.85 13.90 -17.76
N ASN A 281 -10.11 13.59 -17.48
CA ASN A 281 -11.21 13.72 -18.42
C ASN A 281 -12.52 13.86 -17.66
N ASP A 282 -13.51 14.48 -18.31
CA ASP A 282 -14.85 14.58 -17.72
C ASP A 282 -15.46 13.18 -17.54
N PRO A 283 -16.14 12.92 -16.41
CA PRO A 283 -16.78 11.64 -16.16
C PRO A 283 -17.89 11.36 -17.19
N GLY A 284 -18.08 10.08 -17.52
CA GLY A 284 -19.23 9.63 -18.31
C GLY A 284 -20.49 9.46 -17.47
N THR A 285 -21.54 8.89 -18.05
CA THR A 285 -22.72 8.48 -17.28
C THR A 285 -22.40 7.20 -16.52
N VAL A 286 -22.49 7.23 -15.18
CA VAL A 286 -22.24 6.06 -14.34
C VAL A 286 -23.40 5.05 -14.47
N LEU A 287 -23.10 3.83 -14.91
CA LEU A 287 -24.07 2.73 -15.01
C LEU A 287 -23.92 1.71 -13.88
N ALA A 288 -22.72 1.58 -13.33
CA ALA A 288 -22.46 0.74 -12.16
C ALA A 288 -21.35 1.35 -11.32
N SER A 289 -21.38 1.10 -10.02
CA SER A 289 -20.34 1.56 -9.09
C SER A 289 -20.19 0.62 -7.91
N THR A 290 -19.00 0.59 -7.33
CA THR A 290 -18.75 0.02 -6.02
C THR A 290 -17.93 0.99 -5.19
N GLN A 291 -18.05 0.89 -3.87
CA GLN A 291 -17.32 1.70 -2.92
C GLN A 291 -16.70 0.82 -1.84
N SER A 292 -15.47 1.12 -1.45
CA SER A 292 -14.80 0.53 -0.29
C SER A 292 -15.57 0.79 1.02
N ALA A 293 -15.16 0.11 2.09
CA ALA A 293 -15.55 0.49 3.47
C ALA A 293 -15.12 1.94 3.79
N PRO A 294 -15.72 2.60 4.80
CA PRO A 294 -15.28 3.93 5.24
C PRO A 294 -13.79 3.97 5.53
N LEU A 295 -13.15 5.11 5.27
CA LEU A 295 -11.72 5.31 5.47
C LEU A 295 -11.29 4.94 6.89
N HIS A 296 -12.08 5.28 7.91
CA HIS A 296 -11.76 4.92 9.29
C HIS A 296 -11.57 3.40 9.48
N ASP A 297 -12.39 2.56 8.83
CA ASP A 297 -12.26 1.10 8.89
C ASP A 297 -11.01 0.62 8.14
N LEU A 298 -10.71 1.23 6.99
CA LEU A 298 -9.48 0.95 6.23
C LEU A 298 -8.24 1.34 7.05
N LEU A 299 -8.24 2.49 7.71
CA LEU A 299 -7.15 2.94 8.58
C LEU A 299 -6.99 2.02 9.79
N ARG A 300 -8.08 1.50 10.36
CA ARG A 300 -8.01 0.47 11.42
C ARG A 300 -7.31 -0.79 10.92
N ILE A 301 -7.64 -1.28 9.72
CA ILE A 301 -6.96 -2.42 9.11
C ILE A 301 -5.48 -2.08 8.88
N MET A 302 -5.20 -0.93 8.29
CA MET A 302 -3.85 -0.44 8.02
C MET A 302 -2.98 -0.44 9.28
N LEU A 303 -3.45 0.17 10.37
CA LEU A 303 -2.68 0.28 11.61
C LEU A 303 -2.57 -1.07 12.35
N LYS A 304 -3.61 -1.91 12.32
CA LYS A 304 -3.60 -3.21 13.03
C LYS A 304 -2.85 -4.31 12.28
N LYS A 305 -2.80 -4.26 10.95
CA LYS A 305 -2.18 -5.27 10.10
C LYS A 305 -0.93 -4.77 9.37
N SER A 306 -0.54 -3.51 9.60
CA SER A 306 0.53 -2.83 8.88
C SER A 306 0.36 -2.92 7.36
N ASP A 307 -0.85 -2.64 6.87
CA ASP A 307 -1.20 -2.81 5.46
C ASP A 307 -0.55 -1.73 4.59
N ASN A 308 0.47 -2.09 3.80
CA ASN A 308 1.18 -1.16 2.91
C ASN A 308 0.30 -0.65 1.77
N MET A 309 -0.55 -1.51 1.21
CA MET A 309 -1.41 -1.16 0.09
C MET A 309 -2.45 -0.12 0.49
N ILE A 310 -3.07 -0.26 1.66
CA ILE A 310 -3.97 0.77 2.19
C ILE A 310 -3.19 2.06 2.46
N ALA A 311 -2.03 1.98 3.11
CA ALA A 311 -1.25 3.17 3.44
C ALA A 311 -0.90 4.02 2.20
N ASP A 312 -0.44 3.37 1.14
CA ASP A 312 0.09 4.09 -0.03
C ASP A 312 -0.99 4.51 -1.04
N THR A 313 -2.10 3.78 -1.14
CA THR A 313 -3.28 4.24 -1.89
C THR A 313 -3.89 5.48 -1.22
N VAL A 314 -4.05 5.45 0.11
CA VAL A 314 -4.47 6.62 0.90
C VAL A 314 -3.49 7.77 0.72
N PHE A 315 -2.19 7.53 0.81
CA PHE A 315 -1.16 8.56 0.69
C PHE A 315 -1.23 9.35 -0.63
N ARG A 316 -1.34 8.67 -1.78
CA ARG A 316 -1.50 9.37 -3.07
C ARG A 316 -2.87 10.02 -3.21
N THR A 317 -3.90 9.47 -2.59
CA THR A 317 -5.26 10.04 -2.56
C THR A 317 -5.31 11.35 -1.75
N ILE A 318 -4.57 11.45 -0.64
CA ILE A 318 -4.39 12.71 0.10
C ILE A 318 -3.82 13.79 -0.82
N GLY A 319 -2.75 13.47 -1.56
CA GLY A 319 -2.15 14.39 -2.53
C GLY A 319 -3.09 14.81 -3.65
N HIS A 320 -3.85 13.85 -4.18
CA HIS A 320 -4.88 14.10 -5.20
C HIS A 320 -5.96 15.07 -4.67
N ALA A 321 -6.54 14.76 -3.51
CA ALA A 321 -7.64 15.53 -2.93
C ALA A 321 -7.21 16.94 -2.54
N ARG A 322 -6.01 17.11 -1.99
CA ARG A 322 -5.55 18.42 -1.51
C ARG A 322 -5.22 19.40 -2.64
N PHE A 323 -4.71 18.90 -3.75
CA PHE A 323 -4.20 19.75 -4.83
C PHE A 323 -5.00 19.69 -6.13
N SER A 324 -6.03 18.84 -6.20
CA SER A 324 -6.86 18.66 -7.40
C SER A 324 -6.04 18.30 -8.64
N VAL A 325 -5.01 17.47 -8.47
CA VAL A 325 -4.14 16.92 -9.53
C VAL A 325 -4.14 15.39 -9.45
N PRO A 326 -3.76 14.66 -10.52
CA PRO A 326 -3.52 13.23 -10.41
C PRO A 326 -2.52 12.92 -9.27
N GLY A 327 -2.89 12.00 -8.39
CA GLY A 327 -2.11 11.66 -7.20
C GLY A 327 -0.74 11.08 -7.57
N THR A 328 0.31 11.66 -6.97
CA THR A 328 1.69 11.21 -7.10
C THR A 328 2.33 11.10 -5.73
N TRP A 329 3.44 10.37 -5.60
CA TRP A 329 4.20 10.30 -4.35
C TRP A 329 4.64 11.68 -3.84
N ARG A 330 5.11 12.54 -4.75
CA ARG A 330 5.51 13.92 -4.42
C ARG A 330 4.33 14.74 -3.92
N ALA A 331 3.20 14.71 -4.63
CA ALA A 331 1.99 15.40 -4.17
C ALA A 331 1.50 14.86 -2.81
N GLY A 332 1.59 13.54 -2.58
CA GLY A 332 1.30 12.95 -1.27
C GLY A 332 2.21 13.48 -0.15
N SER A 333 3.53 13.55 -0.41
CA SER A 333 4.52 14.08 0.53
C SER A 333 4.25 15.55 0.87
N ASP A 334 4.06 16.37 -0.15
CA ASP A 334 3.77 17.80 -0.01
C ASP A 334 2.46 18.01 0.77
N ALA A 335 1.42 17.24 0.45
CA ALA A 335 0.13 17.35 1.11
C ALA A 335 0.20 16.95 2.59
N VAL A 336 0.78 15.79 2.92
CA VAL A 336 0.93 15.33 4.32
C VAL A 336 1.71 16.35 5.14
N ARG A 337 2.81 16.88 4.61
CA ARG A 337 3.59 17.94 5.27
C ARG A 337 2.76 19.20 5.52
N GLN A 338 2.01 19.66 4.52
CA GLN A 338 1.15 20.84 4.67
C GLN A 338 0.02 20.61 5.68
N ILE A 339 -0.64 19.44 5.65
CA ILE A 339 -1.72 19.08 6.57
C ILE A 339 -1.21 19.10 8.01
N LEU A 340 -0.10 18.42 8.29
CA LEU A 340 0.46 18.38 9.64
C LEU A 340 0.85 19.78 10.14
N ARG A 341 1.47 20.61 9.30
CA ARG A 341 1.84 21.98 9.70
C ARG A 341 0.61 22.87 9.92
N GLN A 342 -0.35 22.84 9.01
CA GLN A 342 -1.45 23.82 8.97
C GLN A 342 -2.64 23.43 9.86
N GLN A 343 -2.89 22.13 10.04
CA GLN A 343 -4.06 21.62 10.77
C GLN A 343 -3.68 20.96 12.10
N ALA A 344 -2.49 20.37 12.21
CA ALA A 344 -2.01 19.74 13.44
C ALA A 344 -0.97 20.58 14.21
N GLY A 345 -0.51 21.71 13.66
CA GLY A 345 0.52 22.54 14.27
C GLY A 345 1.90 21.89 14.37
N VAL A 346 2.12 20.77 13.67
CA VAL A 346 3.38 20.00 13.72
C VAL A 346 4.32 20.44 12.59
N ASP A 347 5.47 21.02 12.94
CA ASP A 347 6.53 21.28 11.97
C ASP A 347 7.36 20.02 11.73
N LEU A 348 7.34 19.53 10.50
CA LEU A 348 8.18 18.40 10.12
C LEU A 348 9.65 18.77 9.91
N GLY A 349 10.01 20.07 9.79
CA GLY A 349 11.40 20.50 9.60
C GLY A 349 12.07 19.76 8.45
N ASN A 350 13.22 19.13 8.72
CA ASN A 350 14.02 18.35 7.77
C ASN A 350 13.55 16.88 7.57
N THR A 351 12.43 16.47 8.15
CA THR A 351 11.84 15.12 7.95
C THR A 351 11.65 14.81 6.46
N ILE A 352 11.97 13.60 6.04
CA ILE A 352 11.70 13.12 4.67
C ILE A 352 10.52 12.16 4.71
N ILE A 353 9.45 12.49 3.98
CA ILE A 353 8.31 11.61 3.75
C ILE A 353 8.32 11.21 2.27
N ALA A 354 8.62 9.96 1.96
CA ALA A 354 8.68 9.46 0.59
C ALA A 354 7.42 8.67 0.18
N ASP A 355 6.76 8.05 1.14
CA ASP A 355 5.56 7.22 0.98
C ASP A 355 4.67 7.26 2.23
N GLY A 356 3.55 6.54 2.19
CA GLY A 356 2.64 6.39 3.33
C GLY A 356 2.91 5.16 4.18
N SER A 357 3.52 4.13 3.62
CA SER A 357 3.72 2.84 4.28
C SER A 357 4.99 2.75 5.13
N GLY A 358 5.99 3.58 4.86
CA GLY A 358 7.33 3.51 5.44
C GLY A 358 8.21 2.40 4.86
N LEU A 359 7.88 1.93 3.65
CA LEU A 359 8.71 0.97 2.91
C LEU A 359 10.00 1.63 2.39
N SER A 360 9.92 2.90 2.01
CA SER A 360 11.03 3.64 1.45
C SER A 360 12.18 3.80 2.45
N ARG A 361 13.39 3.48 1.98
CA ARG A 361 14.62 3.77 2.70
C ARG A 361 14.98 5.26 2.72
N HIS A 362 14.20 6.10 2.03
CA HIS A 362 14.37 7.56 2.06
C HIS A 362 13.60 8.22 3.20
N ASN A 363 12.62 7.55 3.83
CA ASN A 363 11.91 8.14 4.96
C ASN A 363 12.88 8.42 6.12
N LEU A 364 12.87 9.64 6.64
CA LEU A 364 13.67 10.02 7.81
C LEU A 364 12.84 10.89 8.73
N ILE A 365 12.73 10.49 9.99
CA ILE A 365 12.03 11.27 11.03
C ILE A 365 12.72 11.08 12.38
N ALA A 366 12.78 12.14 13.18
CA ALA A 366 13.26 12.07 14.55
C ALA A 366 12.14 11.63 15.50
N PRO A 367 12.42 10.86 16.57
CA PRO A 367 11.44 10.54 17.61
C PRO A 367 10.69 11.76 18.15
N ALA A 368 11.37 12.90 18.33
CA ALA A 368 10.76 14.14 18.76
C ALA A 368 9.69 14.68 17.80
N THR A 369 9.89 14.51 16.49
CA THR A 369 8.90 14.90 15.48
C THR A 369 7.69 13.95 15.49
N MET A 370 7.93 12.63 15.59
CA MET A 370 6.84 11.66 15.74
C MET A 370 6.06 11.89 17.05
N MET A 371 6.74 12.28 18.13
CA MET A 371 6.10 12.58 19.42
C MET A 371 5.11 13.75 19.29
N GLN A 372 5.42 14.80 18.54
CA GLN A 372 4.46 15.89 18.29
C GLN A 372 3.18 15.39 17.61
N VAL A 373 3.30 14.46 16.65
CA VAL A 373 2.16 13.81 16.00
C VAL A 373 1.35 12.98 17.00
N LEU A 374 2.02 12.21 17.86
CA LEU A 374 1.36 11.40 18.88
C LEU A 374 0.66 12.25 19.95
N GLN A 375 1.25 13.38 20.36
CA GLN A 375 0.65 14.32 21.29
C GLN A 375 -0.62 14.95 20.70
N TYR A 376 -0.60 15.32 19.42
CA TYR A 376 -1.79 15.81 18.72
C TYR A 376 -2.92 14.78 18.70
N ILE A 377 -2.61 13.51 18.41
CA ILE A 377 -3.63 12.44 18.36
C ILE A 377 -4.25 12.17 19.74
N ALA A 378 -3.47 12.34 20.81
CA ALA A 378 -3.92 12.05 22.17
C ALA A 378 -4.70 13.20 22.83
N GLN A 379 -4.55 14.43 22.33
CA GLN A 379 -5.27 15.63 22.77
C GLN A 379 -6.71 15.63 22.26
#